data_AF-A0A7S1GTZ9-F1
#
_entry.id   AF-A0A7S1GTZ9-F1
#
_cell.length_a   1.000
_cell.length_b   1.000
_cell.length_c   1.000
_cell.angle_alpha   90.00
_cell.angle_beta   90.00
_cell.angle_gamma   90.00
#
_symmetry.space_group_name_H-M   'P 1'
#
loop_
_entity.id
_entity.type
_entity.pdbx_description
1 polymer ?
#
loop_
_entity_poly.entity_id
_entity_poly.type
_entity_poly.pdbx_seq_one_letter_code
_entity_poly.pdbx_strand_id
1 'polypeptide(L)'
;ETQGPSGKGSKEGQGGGEQGMDRSAAARLAPLAVWALTYSAIAVQQNLNIGHRHMLPVYPAIYVVCGFAGRACSSLYVSSSRLVWASRLLVLSCVVACVLEVVIVYPYFIAFFNAGVGGPSQGYKHLVDSSLDWGQGLPALRDFIHSTAANATSRPIFYVSYFGLGNPLFWNITSAEAYSVRHLHSSIAGVSIPKHIREINPWLEPGYYCIGASMLQPVYNQHAPGNWNAYLEMKYRQQARFMMRLATVEERLQAMILTGQVPELHDMPRMLAWMDSHRLGRLSAFFREGEPYAQPSYAFNVYKVENASHLNRLLHGPPPA
;
A
#
# COMPACT_ATOMS: atom_id res chain seq x y z
N GLU A 1 37.77 92.33 12.15
CA GLU A 1 37.02 91.59 11.12
C GLU A 1 37.07 90.11 11.51
N THR A 2 36.00 89.33 11.62
CA THR A 2 34.60 89.48 11.26
C THR A 2 33.78 88.44 12.06
N GLN A 3 32.55 88.85 12.37
CA GLN A 3 31.40 88.23 13.05
C GLN A 3 31.06 86.75 12.71
N GLY A 4 30.34 86.08 13.64
CA GLY A 4 29.69 84.75 13.48
C GLY A 4 28.47 84.75 12.52
N PRO A 5 27.55 83.74 12.53
CA PRO A 5 26.89 83.24 13.75
C PRO A 5 26.47 81.75 13.80
N SER A 6 25.92 81.41 14.98
CA SER A 6 25.06 80.29 15.38
C SER A 6 23.96 79.88 14.40
N GLY A 7 23.66 78.57 14.31
CA GLY A 7 22.49 78.01 13.64
C GLY A 7 22.11 76.61 14.15
N LYS A 8 20.94 76.52 14.79
CA LYS A 8 20.29 75.33 15.34
C LYS A 8 19.81 74.34 14.26
N GLY A 9 19.98 73.05 14.55
CA GLY A 9 18.92 72.04 14.50
C GLY A 9 18.37 71.57 13.14
N SER A 10 18.58 70.27 12.87
CA SER A 10 17.54 69.41 12.30
C SER A 10 17.88 67.94 12.58
N LYS A 11 17.07 67.30 13.41
CA LYS A 11 16.99 65.83 13.50
C LYS A 11 16.45 65.31 12.18
N GLU A 12 17.29 64.74 11.34
CA GLU A 12 16.81 63.88 10.25
C GLU A 12 16.55 62.48 10.79
N GLY A 13 15.33 62.02 10.54
CA GLY A 13 14.75 60.81 11.10
C GLY A 13 15.46 59.55 10.63
N GLN A 14 15.92 58.76 11.60
CA GLN A 14 16.01 57.31 11.46
C GLN A 14 14.59 56.76 11.36
N GLY A 15 14.16 56.46 10.14
CA GLY A 15 12.84 55.87 9.85
C GLY A 15 12.86 55.10 8.54
N GLY A 16 13.81 54.18 8.37
CA GLY A 16 13.95 53.41 7.12
C GLY A 16 14.33 51.93 7.27
N GLY A 17 14.46 51.42 8.50
CA GLY A 17 15.02 50.08 8.75
C GLY A 17 14.07 48.90 8.51
N GLU A 18 12.75 49.09 8.68
CA GLU A 18 11.82 47.96 8.71
C GLU A 18 11.20 47.64 7.32
N GLN A 19 10.94 48.62 6.47
CA GLN A 19 10.28 48.39 5.16
C GLN A 19 11.20 47.81 4.07
N GLY A 20 12.53 47.95 4.20
CA GLY A 20 13.50 47.43 3.22
C GLY A 20 13.79 45.94 3.38
N MET A 21 13.60 45.39 4.58
CA MET A 21 13.97 44.01 4.91
C MET A 21 12.96 43.00 4.33
N ASP A 22 11.65 43.30 4.40
CA ASP A 22 10.57 42.41 3.93
C ASP A 22 10.52 42.26 2.40
N ARG A 23 10.75 43.33 1.64
CA ARG A 23 10.78 43.26 0.17
C ARG A 23 11.94 42.40 -0.36
N SER A 24 13.08 42.40 0.34
CA SER A 24 14.26 41.63 -0.05
C SER A 24 14.09 40.12 0.16
N ALA A 25 13.37 39.72 1.20
CA ALA A 25 13.15 38.32 1.51
C ALA A 25 12.06 37.68 0.64
N ALA A 26 10.97 38.41 0.40
CA ALA A 26 9.93 38.00 -0.54
C ALA A 26 10.52 37.80 -1.96
N ALA A 27 11.40 38.71 -2.40
CA ALA A 27 12.10 38.57 -3.68
C ALA A 27 13.03 37.34 -3.73
N ARG A 28 13.67 36.97 -2.60
CA ARG A 28 14.54 35.78 -2.52
C ARG A 28 13.76 34.47 -2.53
N LEU A 29 12.55 34.45 -1.97
CA LEU A 29 11.69 33.26 -1.93
C LEU A 29 10.81 33.11 -3.17
N ALA A 30 10.58 34.20 -3.91
CA ALA A 30 9.73 34.20 -5.09
C ALA A 30 10.08 33.09 -6.10
N PRO A 31 11.36 32.80 -6.44
CA PRO A 31 11.68 31.71 -7.35
C PRO A 31 11.26 30.34 -6.83
N LEU A 32 11.42 30.08 -5.52
CA LEU A 32 11.03 28.82 -4.88
C LEU A 32 9.51 28.68 -4.82
N ALA A 33 8.80 29.76 -4.50
CA ALA A 33 7.34 29.79 -4.51
C ALA A 33 6.79 29.60 -5.93
N VAL A 34 7.38 30.27 -6.93
CA VAL A 34 7.03 30.08 -8.34
C VAL A 34 7.28 28.64 -8.77
N TRP A 35 8.44 28.05 -8.45
CA TRP A 35 8.71 26.63 -8.72
C TRP A 35 7.66 25.73 -8.08
N ALA A 36 7.42 25.89 -6.77
CA ALA A 36 6.48 25.06 -6.04
C ALA A 36 5.07 25.15 -6.62
N LEU A 37 4.58 26.36 -6.90
CA LEU A 37 3.24 26.59 -7.44
C LEU A 37 3.10 26.11 -8.89
N THR A 38 4.06 26.43 -9.76
CA THR A 38 4.02 26.04 -11.18
C THR A 38 4.15 24.53 -11.35
N TYR A 39 5.10 23.91 -10.66
CA TYR A 39 5.25 22.46 -10.69
C TYR A 39 4.01 21.77 -10.14
N SER A 40 3.49 22.22 -8.98
CA SER A 40 2.26 21.64 -8.40
C SER A 40 1.07 21.77 -9.36
N ALA A 41 0.90 22.92 -10.01
CA ALA A 41 -0.17 23.14 -10.97
C ALA A 41 -0.07 22.19 -12.16
N ILE A 42 1.14 21.99 -12.70
CA ILE A 42 1.38 21.03 -13.78
C ILE A 42 1.11 19.61 -13.28
N ALA A 43 1.69 19.22 -12.15
CA ALA A 43 1.60 17.87 -11.60
C ALA A 43 0.14 17.43 -11.33
N VAL A 44 -0.70 18.32 -10.79
CA VAL A 44 -2.12 18.05 -10.54
C VAL A 44 -2.93 17.94 -11.85
N GLN A 45 -2.47 18.55 -12.94
CA GLN A 45 -3.13 18.49 -14.25
C GLN A 45 -2.70 17.28 -15.10
N GLN A 46 -1.59 16.62 -14.77
CA GLN A 46 -1.15 15.44 -15.52
C GLN A 46 -1.97 14.20 -15.16
N ASN A 47 -2.30 13.38 -16.15
CA ASN A 47 -2.97 12.08 -15.98
C ASN A 47 -2.04 10.97 -15.45
N LEU A 48 -0.90 11.34 -14.84
CA LEU A 48 0.10 10.36 -14.41
C LEU A 48 -0.23 9.88 -12.99
N ASN A 49 -0.81 8.70 -12.87
CA ASN A 49 -1.28 8.17 -11.59
C ASN A 49 -0.20 7.35 -10.86
N ILE A 50 0.87 8.00 -10.38
CA ILE A 50 1.88 7.36 -9.49
C ILE A 50 1.80 7.90 -8.05
N GLY A 51 0.62 8.43 -7.71
CA GLY A 51 0.30 8.98 -6.41
C GLY A 51 1.09 10.24 -6.05
N HIS A 52 1.30 10.46 -4.75
CA HIS A 52 1.97 11.66 -4.22
C HIS A 52 3.44 11.79 -4.69
N ARG A 53 4.06 10.73 -5.22
CA ARG A 53 5.48 10.76 -5.61
C ARG A 53 5.80 11.81 -6.66
N HIS A 54 4.81 12.18 -7.48
CA HIS A 54 4.92 13.30 -8.41
C HIS A 54 5.23 14.61 -7.73
N MET A 55 4.73 14.85 -6.52
CA MET A 55 4.92 16.11 -5.81
C MET A 55 6.29 16.19 -5.11
N LEU A 56 7.11 15.14 -5.15
CA LEU A 56 8.39 15.10 -4.45
C LEU A 56 9.33 16.27 -4.79
N PRO A 57 9.45 16.72 -6.05
CA PRO A 57 10.32 17.85 -6.41
C PRO A 57 9.92 19.20 -5.79
N VAL A 58 8.71 19.31 -5.23
CA VAL A 58 8.20 20.53 -4.60
C VAL A 58 8.63 20.63 -3.13
N TYR A 59 8.83 19.49 -2.45
CA TYR A 59 9.11 19.47 -1.01
C TYR A 59 10.33 20.29 -0.58
N PRO A 60 11.49 20.26 -1.27
CA PRO A 60 12.63 21.08 -0.86
C PRO A 60 12.30 22.59 -0.82
N ALA A 61 11.53 23.08 -1.79
CA ALA A 61 11.10 24.48 -1.83
C ALA A 61 10.14 24.79 -0.66
N ILE A 62 9.18 23.90 -0.38
CA ILE A 62 8.27 24.04 0.76
C ILE A 62 9.06 24.09 2.08
N TYR A 63 10.04 23.20 2.28
CA TYR A 63 10.82 23.16 3.52
C TYR A 63 11.63 24.44 3.75
N VAL A 64 12.23 25.01 2.70
CA VAL A 64 12.95 26.29 2.79
C VAL A 64 11.98 27.43 3.14
N VAL A 65 10.80 27.48 2.52
CA VAL A 65 9.77 28.50 2.81
C VAL A 65 9.28 28.36 4.26
N CYS A 66 9.01 27.14 4.73
CA CYS A 66 8.62 26.87 6.13
C CYS A 66 9.71 27.30 7.12
N GLY A 67 10.99 27.03 6.81
CA GLY A 67 12.11 27.47 7.64
C GLY A 67 12.22 28.99 7.73
N PHE A 68 12.03 29.69 6.60
CA PHE A 68 11.98 31.15 6.58
C PHE A 68 10.80 31.70 7.39
N ALA A 69 9.60 31.14 7.21
CA ALA A 69 8.42 31.52 7.98
C ALA A 69 8.63 31.32 9.48
N GLY A 70 9.23 30.19 9.89
CA GLY A 70 9.60 29.92 11.27
C GLY A 70 10.57 30.95 11.86
N ARG A 71 11.59 31.36 11.09
CA ARG A 71 12.50 32.44 11.48
C ARG A 71 11.76 33.76 11.68
N ALA A 72 10.93 34.17 10.73
CA ALA A 72 10.16 35.41 10.80
C ALA A 72 9.23 35.45 12.03
N CYS A 73 8.51 34.34 12.29
CA CYS A 73 7.68 34.21 13.48
C CYS A 73 8.51 34.28 14.78
N SER A 74 9.69 33.65 14.82
CA SER A 74 10.54 33.69 16.01
C SER A 74 11.06 35.09 16.35
N SER A 75 11.39 35.90 15.33
CA SER A 75 11.87 37.27 15.54
C SER A 75 10.79 38.23 16.05
N LEU A 76 9.52 37.91 15.80
CA LEU A 76 8.39 38.76 16.18
C LEU A 76 7.85 38.46 17.60
N TYR A 77 7.99 37.22 18.09
CA TYR A 77 7.25 36.77 19.29
C TYR A 77 8.08 36.17 20.43
N VAL A 78 9.39 35.92 20.23
CA VAL A 78 10.18 35.15 21.21
C VAL A 78 11.24 36.03 21.90
N SER A 79 10.83 36.77 22.95
CA SER A 79 11.76 37.51 23.83
C SER A 79 12.16 36.72 25.10
N SER A 80 11.42 35.64 25.42
CA SER A 80 11.62 34.83 26.64
C SER A 80 12.55 33.64 26.41
N SER A 81 13.60 33.51 27.23
CA SER A 81 14.55 32.39 27.19
C SER A 81 13.86 31.02 27.34
N ARG A 82 12.79 30.94 28.14
CA ARG A 82 12.01 29.70 28.31
C ARG A 82 11.32 29.26 27.02
N LEU A 83 10.80 30.20 26.24
CA LEU A 83 10.10 29.91 24.99
C LEU A 83 11.08 29.45 23.90
N VAL A 84 12.29 30.01 23.85
CA VAL A 84 13.38 29.53 22.97
C VAL A 84 13.77 28.10 23.29
N TRP A 85 13.93 27.77 24.58
CA TRP A 85 14.25 26.39 24.98
C TRP A 85 13.11 25.43 24.67
N ALA A 86 11.86 25.82 24.93
CA ALA A 86 10.69 25.02 24.57
C ALA A 86 10.62 24.75 23.05
N SER A 87 10.86 25.75 22.20
CA SER A 87 10.85 25.57 20.75
C SER A 87 11.99 24.66 20.27
N ARG A 88 13.19 24.80 20.86
CA ARG A 88 14.33 23.90 20.56
C ARG A 88 14.06 22.47 20.97
N LEU A 89 13.49 22.27 22.15
CA LEU A 89 13.10 20.94 22.63
C LEU A 89 12.03 20.34 21.72
N LEU A 90 11.03 21.12 21.31
CA LEU A 90 10.01 20.66 20.35
C LEU A 90 10.64 20.21 19.03
N VAL A 91 11.53 21.03 18.45
CA VAL A 91 12.23 20.66 17.20
C VAL A 91 13.05 19.39 17.39
N LEU A 92 13.80 19.28 18.50
CA LEU A 92 14.57 18.08 18.81
C LEU A 92 13.67 16.85 18.95
N SER A 93 12.54 16.97 19.65
CA SER A 93 11.54 15.91 19.78
C SER A 93 10.97 15.48 18.43
N CYS A 94 10.65 16.43 17.54
CA CYS A 94 10.19 16.11 16.18
C CYS A 94 11.27 15.39 15.37
N VAL A 95 12.52 15.82 15.43
CA VAL A 95 13.64 15.15 14.74
C VAL A 95 13.84 13.74 15.26
N VAL A 96 13.85 13.56 16.58
CA VAL A 96 13.97 12.24 17.22
C VAL A 96 12.79 11.35 16.81
N ALA A 97 11.55 11.88 16.81
CA ALA A 97 10.38 11.15 16.37
C ALA A 97 10.50 10.69 14.90
N CYS A 98 10.94 11.56 13.98
CA CYS A 98 11.16 11.19 12.59
C CYS A 98 12.24 10.10 12.44
N VAL A 99 13.34 10.19 13.18
CA VAL A 99 14.39 9.15 13.14
C VAL A 99 13.85 7.82 13.66
N LEU A 100 13.10 7.85 14.77
CA LEU A 100 12.48 6.64 15.33
C LEU A 100 11.49 6.03 14.35
N GLU A 101 10.66 6.83 13.68
CA GLU A 101 9.73 6.34 12.66
C GLU A 101 10.45 5.66 11.48
N VAL A 102 11.53 6.27 10.99
CA VAL A 102 12.36 5.66 9.92
C VAL A 102 12.95 4.32 10.37
N VAL A 103 13.46 4.25 11.60
CA VAL A 103 14.05 3.02 12.15
C VAL A 103 12.97 1.94 12.35
N ILE A 104 11.80 2.29 12.87
CA ILE A 104 10.69 1.37 13.13
C ILE A 104 10.14 0.78 11.83
N VAL A 105 10.08 1.59 10.76
CA VAL A 105 9.50 1.15 9.49
C VAL A 105 10.52 0.48 8.58
N TYR A 106 11.83 0.60 8.82
CA TYR A 106 12.86 -0.12 8.08
C TYR A 106 12.58 -1.64 8.02
N PRO A 107 12.72 -2.31 6.86
CA PRO A 107 13.09 -1.79 5.54
C PRO A 107 11.88 -1.38 4.66
N TYR A 108 10.67 -1.30 5.23
CA TYR A 108 9.40 -1.20 4.51
C TYR A 108 8.87 0.25 4.34
N PHE A 109 9.74 1.18 3.96
CA PHE A 109 9.43 2.61 3.96
C PHE A 109 8.18 3.03 3.17
N ILE A 110 7.88 2.32 2.08
CA ILE A 110 6.72 2.62 1.24
C ILE A 110 5.40 2.44 2.02
N ALA A 111 5.36 1.50 2.96
CA ALA A 111 4.18 1.24 3.77
C ALA A 111 4.10 2.13 5.02
N PHE A 112 4.83 3.24 5.08
CA PHE A 112 4.78 4.16 6.21
C PHE A 112 3.40 4.82 6.34
N PHE A 113 2.82 4.71 7.53
CA PHE A 113 1.66 5.49 7.96
C PHE A 113 1.92 5.99 9.37
N ASN A 114 1.42 7.19 9.67
CA ASN A 114 1.55 7.78 11.01
C ASN A 114 0.89 6.90 12.08
N ALA A 115 1.45 6.90 13.30
CA ALA A 115 0.90 6.13 14.42
C ALA A 115 -0.57 6.47 14.72
N GLY A 116 -1.00 7.72 14.50
CA GLY A 116 -2.38 8.18 14.73
C GLY A 116 -3.45 7.50 13.87
N VAL A 117 -3.07 6.85 12.75
CA VAL A 117 -3.98 6.07 11.91
C VAL A 117 -3.77 4.55 12.06
N GLY A 118 -3.04 4.14 13.09
CA GLY A 118 -2.70 2.73 13.38
C GLY A 118 -1.32 2.30 12.88
N GLY A 119 -0.51 3.22 12.33
CA GLY A 119 0.82 2.90 11.85
C GLY A 119 0.86 2.04 10.58
N PRO A 120 2.05 1.59 10.17
CA PRO A 120 2.24 0.84 8.92
C PRO A 120 1.48 -0.50 8.87
N SER A 121 1.26 -1.14 10.03
CA SER A 121 0.50 -2.40 10.12
C SER A 121 -0.98 -2.26 9.72
N GLN A 122 -1.55 -1.06 9.91
CA GLN A 122 -2.94 -0.74 9.57
C GLN A 122 -3.05 0.09 8.28
N GLY A 123 -1.92 0.41 7.63
CA GLY A 123 -1.86 1.24 6.43
C GLY A 123 -2.75 0.74 5.29
N TYR A 124 -2.81 -0.58 5.10
CA TYR A 124 -3.60 -1.22 4.05
C TYR A 124 -5.12 -1.02 4.17
N LYS A 125 -5.61 -0.52 5.32
CA LYS A 125 -7.01 -0.15 5.52
C LYS A 125 -7.33 1.24 4.94
N HIS A 126 -6.30 2.07 4.69
CA HIS A 126 -6.43 3.45 4.23
C HIS A 126 -6.01 3.63 2.77
N LEU A 127 -4.86 3.07 2.40
CA LEU A 127 -4.31 3.16 1.04
C LEU A 127 -3.50 1.91 0.72
N VAL A 128 -3.63 1.42 -0.52
CA VAL A 128 -2.95 0.22 -1.02
C VAL A 128 -2.25 0.54 -2.35
N ASP A 129 -2.03 -0.47 -3.19
CA ASP A 129 -1.37 -0.40 -4.50
C ASP A 129 0.16 -0.22 -4.39
N SER A 130 0.79 0.23 -5.46
CA SER A 130 2.14 0.74 -5.60
C SER A 130 2.53 1.74 -4.51
N SER A 131 1.56 2.36 -3.84
CA SER A 131 1.80 3.23 -2.68
C SER A 131 2.13 2.46 -1.41
N LEU A 132 1.95 1.14 -1.37
CA LEU A 132 2.21 0.30 -0.19
C LEU A 132 3.28 -0.78 -0.47
N ASP A 133 3.26 -1.42 -1.64
CA ASP A 133 4.27 -2.43 -2.00
C ASP A 133 4.58 -2.50 -3.50
N TRP A 134 5.83 -2.84 -3.81
CA TRP A 134 6.34 -3.17 -5.16
C TRP A 134 7.06 -4.53 -5.18
N GLY A 135 7.22 -5.18 -4.03
CA GLY A 135 7.92 -6.45 -3.83
C GLY A 135 8.85 -6.49 -2.63
N GLN A 136 8.93 -5.41 -1.84
CA GLN A 136 9.77 -5.36 -0.63
C GLN A 136 9.28 -6.35 0.44
N GLY A 137 8.00 -6.74 0.41
CA GLY A 137 7.45 -7.73 1.34
C GLY A 137 7.77 -9.20 1.02
N LEU A 138 8.27 -9.51 -0.18
CA LEU A 138 8.49 -10.89 -0.64
C LEU A 138 9.53 -11.66 0.20
N PRO A 139 10.69 -11.09 0.59
CA PRO A 139 11.65 -11.80 1.45
C PRO A 139 11.04 -12.23 2.80
N ALA A 140 10.23 -11.37 3.42
CA ALA A 140 9.58 -11.68 4.68
C ALA A 140 8.48 -12.73 4.53
N LEU A 141 7.76 -12.72 3.40
CA LEU A 141 6.81 -13.79 3.08
C LEU A 141 7.53 -15.14 2.92
N ARG A 142 8.67 -15.17 2.21
CA ARG A 142 9.51 -16.37 2.10
C ARG A 142 9.90 -16.90 3.48
N ASP A 143 10.39 -16.03 4.35
CA ASP A 143 10.85 -16.42 5.70
C ASP A 143 9.69 -16.94 6.56
N PHE A 144 8.51 -16.32 6.44
CA PHE A 144 7.29 -16.81 7.07
C PHE A 144 6.91 -18.21 6.57
N ILE A 145 6.94 -18.45 5.27
CA ILE A 145 6.62 -19.77 4.68
C ILE A 145 7.58 -20.83 5.20
N HIS A 146 8.90 -20.57 5.15
CA HIS A 146 9.91 -21.53 5.59
C HIS A 146 9.81 -21.82 7.09
N SER A 147 9.70 -20.79 7.93
CA SER A 147 9.59 -20.96 9.38
C SER A 147 8.30 -21.68 9.78
N THR A 148 7.18 -21.38 9.12
CA THR A 148 5.91 -22.06 9.36
C THR A 148 5.97 -23.52 8.92
N ALA A 149 6.59 -23.81 7.76
CA ALA A 149 6.74 -25.17 7.27
C ALA A 149 7.67 -26.01 8.15
N ALA A 150 8.77 -25.43 8.65
CA ALA A 150 9.72 -26.11 9.53
C ALA A 150 9.09 -26.56 10.86
N ASN A 151 8.06 -25.85 11.33
CA ASN A 151 7.34 -26.15 12.57
C ASN A 151 6.04 -26.93 12.35
N ALA A 152 5.69 -27.28 11.11
CA ALA A 152 4.44 -27.95 10.80
C ALA A 152 4.54 -29.46 11.01
N THR A 153 3.49 -30.07 11.58
CA THR A 153 3.37 -31.53 11.74
C THR A 153 2.99 -32.25 10.45
N SER A 154 2.50 -31.51 9.46
CA SER A 154 2.05 -32.00 8.16
C SER A 154 2.42 -31.01 7.08
N ARG A 155 2.60 -31.46 5.84
CA ARG A 155 2.93 -30.62 4.68
C ARG A 155 1.91 -29.49 4.47
N PRO A 156 2.22 -28.22 4.84
CA PRO A 156 1.26 -27.14 4.75
C PRO A 156 1.15 -26.61 3.31
N ILE A 157 -0.03 -26.04 2.99
CA ILE A 157 -0.31 -25.37 1.72
C ILE A 157 -0.35 -23.86 1.96
N PHE A 158 0.37 -23.11 1.12
CA PHE A 158 0.39 -21.65 1.10
C PHE A 158 -0.20 -21.15 -0.21
N TYR A 159 -1.34 -20.46 -0.15
CA TYR A 159 -1.94 -19.75 -1.27
C TYR A 159 -1.42 -18.32 -1.30
N VAL A 160 -0.68 -17.97 -2.35
CA VAL A 160 -0.07 -16.64 -2.50
C VAL A 160 -0.85 -15.84 -3.54
N SER A 161 -1.30 -14.66 -3.14
CA SER A 161 -1.87 -13.65 -4.05
C SER A 161 -1.17 -12.32 -3.80
N TYR A 162 -0.54 -11.75 -4.82
CA TYR A 162 0.38 -10.62 -4.65
C TYR A 162 0.23 -9.58 -5.77
N PHE A 163 0.36 -8.31 -5.35
CA PHE A 163 0.42 -7.13 -6.21
C PHE A 163 1.85 -6.61 -6.28
N GLY A 164 2.37 -6.37 -7.48
CA GLY A 164 3.61 -5.62 -7.68
C GLY A 164 4.49 -6.20 -8.79
N LEU A 165 5.67 -5.60 -8.99
CA LEU A 165 6.61 -6.00 -10.04
C LEU A 165 7.64 -7.05 -9.58
N GLY A 166 7.85 -7.20 -8.26
CA GLY A 166 8.70 -8.26 -7.72
C GLY A 166 8.24 -9.66 -8.13
N ASN A 167 9.18 -10.54 -8.48
CA ASN A 167 8.88 -11.92 -8.87
C ASN A 167 8.99 -12.86 -7.66
N PRO A 168 7.90 -13.51 -7.20
CA PRO A 168 7.96 -14.46 -6.08
C PRO A 168 8.92 -15.64 -6.32
N LEU A 169 9.06 -16.10 -7.57
CA LEU A 169 9.96 -17.20 -7.92
C LEU A 169 11.43 -16.82 -7.72
N PHE A 170 11.81 -15.57 -7.99
CA PHE A 170 13.17 -15.07 -7.74
C PHE A 170 13.54 -15.18 -6.25
N TRP A 171 12.55 -15.04 -5.36
CA TRP A 171 12.72 -15.18 -3.91
C TRP A 171 12.51 -16.62 -3.40
N ASN A 172 12.49 -17.63 -4.28
CA ASN A 172 12.23 -19.04 -3.94
C ASN A 172 10.85 -19.28 -3.27
N ILE A 173 9.86 -18.43 -3.55
CA ILE A 173 8.47 -18.66 -3.14
C ILE A 173 7.84 -19.64 -4.14
N THR A 174 8.20 -20.91 -4.00
CA THR A 174 7.75 -22.04 -4.82
C THR A 174 7.53 -23.27 -3.93
N SER A 175 6.83 -24.28 -4.48
CA SER A 175 6.61 -25.55 -3.78
C SER A 175 7.92 -26.29 -3.52
N ALA A 176 8.01 -26.95 -2.38
CA ALA A 176 9.13 -27.81 -1.99
C ALA A 176 8.61 -29.18 -1.50
N GLU A 177 9.50 -30.06 -1.06
CA GLU A 177 9.09 -31.34 -0.46
C GLU A 177 8.27 -31.11 0.82
N ALA A 178 8.74 -30.22 1.70
CA ALA A 178 8.14 -29.96 3.00
C ALA A 178 6.83 -29.14 2.97
N TYR A 179 6.52 -28.43 1.89
CA TYR A 179 5.32 -27.58 1.79
C TYR A 179 4.93 -27.32 0.33
N SER A 180 3.69 -26.89 0.09
CA SER A 180 3.22 -26.51 -1.25
C SER A 180 2.91 -25.01 -1.31
N VAL A 181 3.38 -24.35 -2.36
CA VAL A 181 2.98 -22.98 -2.71
C VAL A 181 2.10 -23.03 -3.94
N ARG A 182 0.92 -22.42 -3.84
CA ARG A 182 -0.09 -22.33 -4.88
C ARG A 182 -0.44 -20.87 -5.10
N HIS A 183 -0.76 -20.50 -6.33
CA HIS A 183 -1.14 -19.13 -6.66
C HIS A 183 -2.67 -18.97 -6.64
N LEU A 184 -3.14 -17.89 -6.05
CA LEU A 184 -4.54 -17.48 -6.05
C LEU A 184 -4.65 -16.19 -6.88
N HIS A 185 -5.23 -16.28 -8.07
CA HIS A 185 -5.00 -15.33 -9.15
C HIS A 185 -5.99 -14.15 -9.14
N SER A 186 -5.46 -12.93 -9.12
CA SER A 186 -6.07 -11.72 -9.72
C SER A 186 -5.09 -10.52 -9.83
N SER A 187 -3.83 -10.72 -10.28
CA SER A 187 -2.78 -9.67 -10.26
C SER A 187 -2.63 -8.92 -11.60
N ILE A 188 -2.13 -7.67 -11.56
CA ILE A 188 -2.16 -6.71 -12.69
C ILE A 188 -0.91 -6.75 -13.57
N ALA A 189 0.21 -7.27 -13.07
CA ALA A 189 1.50 -7.07 -13.74
C ALA A 189 2.01 -8.27 -14.55
N GLY A 190 1.14 -9.21 -14.95
CA GLY A 190 1.55 -10.35 -15.80
C GLY A 190 2.44 -11.40 -15.13
N VAL A 191 2.87 -11.18 -13.88
CA VAL A 191 3.65 -12.14 -13.06
C VAL A 191 2.74 -13.18 -12.37
N SER A 192 1.45 -12.87 -12.18
CA SER A 192 0.47 -13.79 -11.56
C SER A 192 -0.86 -13.81 -12.33
N ILE A 193 -0.83 -13.51 -13.62
CA ILE A 193 -1.92 -13.85 -14.54
C ILE A 193 -1.64 -15.29 -14.97
N PRO A 194 -2.56 -16.24 -14.75
CA PRO A 194 -2.30 -17.61 -15.09
C PRO A 194 -2.10 -17.70 -16.61
N LYS A 195 -0.88 -18.05 -17.03
CA LYS A 195 -0.56 -18.24 -18.47
C LYS A 195 -1.18 -19.53 -18.98
N HIS A 196 -1.39 -20.47 -18.06
CA HIS A 196 -1.98 -21.78 -18.33
C HIS A 196 -3.04 -22.12 -17.28
N ILE A 197 -4.07 -22.83 -17.70
CA ILE A 197 -5.14 -23.29 -16.80
C ILE A 197 -4.64 -24.15 -15.65
N ARG A 198 -3.54 -24.88 -15.85
CA ARG A 198 -2.94 -25.74 -14.82
C ARG A 198 -2.42 -24.96 -13.62
N GLU A 199 -2.26 -23.65 -13.76
CA GLU A 199 -1.89 -22.76 -12.67
C GLU A 199 -3.10 -22.42 -11.79
N ILE A 200 -4.32 -22.46 -12.34
CA ILE A 200 -5.57 -22.23 -11.60
C ILE A 200 -5.83 -23.46 -10.73
N ASN A 201 -6.04 -23.24 -9.43
CA ASN A 201 -6.39 -24.31 -8.50
C ASN A 201 -7.91 -24.54 -8.55
N PRO A 202 -8.44 -25.56 -9.26
CA PRO A 202 -9.89 -25.78 -9.31
C PRO A 202 -10.46 -26.07 -7.91
N TRP A 203 -9.65 -26.70 -7.06
CA TRP A 203 -10.00 -27.08 -5.70
C TRP A 203 -9.10 -26.36 -4.71
N LEU A 204 -9.73 -25.58 -3.81
CA LEU A 204 -9.02 -24.97 -2.70
C LEU A 204 -9.01 -25.93 -1.52
N GLU A 205 -7.93 -25.91 -0.76
CA GLU A 205 -7.72 -26.74 0.43
C GLU A 205 -7.45 -25.86 1.65
N PRO A 206 -7.65 -26.40 2.87
CA PRO A 206 -7.22 -25.72 4.10
C PRO A 206 -5.71 -25.43 4.07
N GLY A 207 -5.30 -24.34 4.71
CA GLY A 207 -3.93 -23.87 4.66
C GLY A 207 -3.79 -22.40 5.01
N TYR A 208 -2.68 -21.81 4.57
CA TYR A 208 -2.36 -20.41 4.79
C TYR A 208 -2.63 -19.61 3.51
N TYR A 209 -3.41 -18.54 3.64
CA TYR A 209 -3.76 -17.64 2.55
C TYR A 209 -2.95 -16.35 2.74
N CYS A 210 -1.83 -16.27 2.04
CA CYS A 210 -0.88 -15.17 2.03
C CYS A 210 -1.33 -14.13 1.00
N ILE A 211 -2.15 -13.18 1.43
CA ILE A 211 -2.79 -12.20 0.56
C ILE A 211 -2.09 -10.85 0.71
N GLY A 212 -1.58 -10.32 -0.40
CA GLY A 212 -1.02 -8.99 -0.46
C GLY A 212 -2.06 -7.93 -0.11
N ALA A 213 -1.66 -6.85 0.57
CA ALA A 213 -2.53 -5.76 0.99
C ALA A 213 -3.43 -5.22 -0.15
N SER A 214 -2.83 -4.99 -1.32
CA SER A 214 -3.55 -4.52 -2.52
C SER A 214 -4.40 -5.58 -3.23
N MET A 215 -4.24 -6.85 -2.86
CA MET A 215 -5.10 -7.94 -3.31
C MET A 215 -6.26 -8.16 -2.34
N LEU A 216 -6.02 -7.91 -1.05
CA LEU A 216 -7.02 -7.94 0.01
C LEU A 216 -8.05 -6.83 -0.18
N GLN A 217 -7.60 -5.63 -0.58
CA GLN A 217 -8.48 -4.59 -1.12
C GLN A 217 -8.65 -4.86 -2.61
N PRO A 218 -9.82 -5.32 -3.11
CA PRO A 218 -9.99 -5.84 -4.48
C PRO A 218 -10.04 -4.72 -5.54
N VAL A 219 -9.12 -3.76 -5.46
CA VAL A 219 -8.92 -2.64 -6.39
C VAL A 219 -8.58 -3.16 -7.78
N TYR A 220 -7.89 -4.29 -7.82
CA TYR A 220 -7.32 -4.84 -9.04
C TYR A 220 -7.81 -6.22 -9.44
N ASN A 221 -8.80 -6.70 -8.71
CA ASN A 221 -9.50 -7.91 -9.09
C ASN A 221 -10.45 -7.57 -10.25
N GLN A 222 -10.02 -7.84 -11.49
CA GLN A 222 -10.75 -7.45 -12.71
C GLN A 222 -12.18 -8.04 -12.79
N HIS A 223 -12.41 -9.21 -12.19
CA HIS A 223 -13.70 -9.91 -12.29
C HIS A 223 -14.55 -9.79 -11.04
N ALA A 224 -13.98 -9.37 -9.92
CA ALA A 224 -14.70 -9.04 -8.69
C ALA A 224 -14.14 -7.76 -8.06
N PRO A 225 -14.24 -6.60 -8.75
CA PRO A 225 -13.70 -5.35 -8.24
C PRO A 225 -14.57 -4.78 -7.12
N GLY A 226 -13.91 -4.10 -6.17
CA GLY A 226 -14.59 -3.39 -5.08
C GLY A 226 -15.23 -4.32 -4.04
N ASN A 227 -16.11 -3.76 -3.21
CA ASN A 227 -16.71 -4.50 -2.10
C ASN A 227 -17.58 -5.66 -2.60
N TRP A 228 -17.51 -6.78 -1.86
CA TRP A 228 -18.34 -7.94 -2.14
C TRP A 228 -19.82 -7.57 -2.01
N ASN A 229 -20.64 -8.06 -2.93
CA ASN A 229 -22.05 -7.67 -3.00
C ASN A 229 -22.89 -8.81 -3.60
N ALA A 230 -24.21 -8.65 -3.56
CA ALA A 230 -25.16 -9.68 -3.99
C ALA A 230 -24.98 -10.11 -5.45
N TYR A 231 -24.56 -9.21 -6.35
CA TYR A 231 -24.31 -9.54 -7.75
C TYR A 231 -23.08 -10.45 -7.90
N LEU A 232 -21.98 -10.12 -7.22
CA LEU A 232 -20.77 -10.95 -7.21
C LEU A 232 -21.02 -12.31 -6.55
N GLU A 233 -21.77 -12.34 -5.44
CA GLU A 233 -22.17 -13.58 -4.79
C GLU A 233 -23.00 -14.46 -5.74
N MET A 234 -23.98 -13.90 -6.45
CA MET A 234 -24.78 -14.65 -7.44
C MET A 234 -23.90 -15.29 -8.53
N LYS A 235 -22.98 -14.52 -9.13
CA LYS A 235 -22.06 -15.01 -10.17
C LYS A 235 -21.17 -16.13 -9.64
N TYR A 236 -20.59 -15.91 -8.48
CA TYR A 236 -19.76 -16.91 -7.80
C TYR A 236 -20.54 -18.20 -7.50
N ARG A 237 -21.79 -18.10 -7.01
CA ARG A 237 -22.62 -19.27 -6.70
C ARG A 237 -22.95 -20.11 -7.92
N GLN A 238 -23.20 -19.47 -9.06
CA GLN A 238 -23.42 -20.17 -10.32
C GLN A 238 -22.19 -21.01 -10.70
N GLN A 239 -20.99 -20.41 -10.62
CA GLN A 239 -19.73 -21.09 -10.90
C GLN A 239 -19.42 -22.20 -9.88
N ALA A 240 -19.62 -21.95 -8.59
CA ALA A 240 -19.39 -22.91 -7.53
C ALA A 240 -20.27 -24.16 -7.67
N ARG A 241 -21.55 -23.99 -8.03
CA ARG A 241 -22.47 -25.12 -8.30
C ARG A 241 -22.01 -25.95 -9.49
N PHE A 242 -21.56 -25.29 -10.56
CA PHE A 242 -20.98 -25.99 -11.70
C PHE A 242 -19.76 -26.82 -11.28
N MET A 243 -18.85 -26.23 -10.51
CA MET A 243 -17.67 -26.95 -10.04
C MET A 243 -18.03 -28.14 -9.14
N MET A 244 -18.98 -28.01 -8.22
CA MET A 244 -19.42 -29.15 -7.41
C MET A 244 -19.95 -30.30 -8.27
N ARG A 245 -20.65 -30.02 -9.38
CA ARG A 245 -21.07 -31.06 -10.33
C ARG A 245 -19.89 -31.62 -11.12
N LEU A 246 -18.94 -30.78 -11.52
CA LEU A 246 -17.75 -31.22 -12.22
C LEU A 246 -16.87 -32.14 -11.33
N ALA A 247 -16.90 -31.97 -10.01
CA ALA A 247 -16.22 -32.85 -9.06
C ALA A 247 -16.80 -34.27 -9.04
N THR A 248 -18.04 -34.48 -9.50
CA THR A 248 -18.69 -35.80 -9.55
C THR A 248 -18.54 -36.50 -10.90
N VAL A 249 -17.89 -35.85 -11.87
CA VAL A 249 -17.62 -36.41 -13.20
C VAL A 249 -16.37 -37.28 -13.14
N GLU A 250 -16.30 -38.32 -13.99
CA GLU A 250 -15.11 -39.16 -14.15
C GLU A 250 -13.84 -38.32 -14.38
N GLU A 251 -12.74 -38.66 -13.69
CA GLU A 251 -11.48 -37.88 -13.70
C GLU A 251 -10.96 -37.59 -15.12
N ARG A 252 -11.07 -38.56 -16.04
CA ARG A 252 -10.64 -38.37 -17.43
C ARG A 252 -11.43 -37.27 -18.13
N LEU A 253 -12.75 -37.31 -18.02
CA LEU A 253 -13.63 -36.31 -18.62
C LEU A 253 -13.48 -34.96 -17.90
N GLN A 254 -13.31 -34.97 -16.57
CA GLN A 254 -12.99 -33.77 -15.80
C GLN A 254 -11.71 -33.09 -16.34
N ALA A 255 -10.63 -33.83 -16.55
CA ALA A 255 -9.39 -33.30 -17.10
C ALA A 255 -9.60 -32.72 -18.52
N MET A 256 -10.37 -33.38 -19.37
CA MET A 256 -10.71 -32.87 -20.70
C MET A 256 -11.50 -31.55 -20.62
N ILE A 257 -12.49 -31.45 -19.73
CA ILE A 257 -13.29 -30.23 -19.52
C ILE A 257 -12.40 -29.09 -19.00
N LEU A 258 -11.61 -29.35 -17.96
CA LEU A 258 -10.72 -28.34 -17.36
C LEU A 258 -9.65 -27.86 -18.34
N THR A 259 -9.23 -28.69 -19.29
CA THR A 259 -8.23 -28.33 -20.30
C THR A 259 -8.84 -27.75 -21.59
N GLY A 260 -10.17 -27.59 -21.66
CA GLY A 260 -10.87 -27.04 -22.83
C GLY A 260 -10.88 -27.98 -24.04
N GLN A 261 -10.69 -29.28 -23.83
CA GLN A 261 -10.69 -30.30 -24.89
C GLN A 261 -12.11 -30.73 -25.30
N VAL A 262 -13.13 -30.34 -24.54
CA VAL A 262 -14.55 -30.58 -24.88
C VAL A 262 -15.06 -29.37 -25.67
N PRO A 263 -15.43 -29.52 -26.96
CA PRO A 263 -15.80 -28.40 -27.83
C PRO A 263 -16.94 -27.52 -27.30
N GLU A 264 -17.95 -28.14 -26.70
CA GLU A 264 -19.11 -27.46 -26.13
C GLU A 264 -18.76 -26.63 -24.89
N LEU A 265 -17.61 -26.91 -24.27
CA LEU A 265 -17.10 -26.30 -23.04
C LEU A 265 -15.71 -25.69 -23.25
N HIS A 266 -15.40 -25.23 -24.47
CA HIS A 266 -14.09 -24.67 -24.82
C HIS A 266 -13.74 -23.37 -24.05
N ASP A 267 -14.74 -22.68 -23.50
CA ASP A 267 -14.60 -21.45 -22.71
C ASP A 267 -14.32 -21.72 -21.22
N MET A 268 -14.37 -22.99 -20.79
CA MET A 268 -14.09 -23.42 -19.42
C MET A 268 -12.81 -22.83 -18.83
N PRO A 269 -11.70 -22.73 -19.59
CA PRO A 269 -10.51 -22.15 -19.02
C PRO A 269 -10.63 -20.70 -18.58
N ARG A 270 -11.40 -19.93 -19.34
CA ARG A 270 -11.69 -18.54 -19.02
C ARG A 270 -12.62 -18.44 -17.82
N MET A 271 -13.64 -19.29 -17.75
CA MET A 271 -14.55 -19.34 -16.61
C MET A 271 -13.81 -19.68 -15.31
N LEU A 272 -12.82 -20.58 -15.34
CA LEU A 272 -12.02 -20.95 -14.17
C LEU A 272 -11.14 -19.79 -13.68
N ALA A 273 -10.57 -19.00 -14.58
CA ALA A 273 -9.83 -17.79 -14.21
C ALA A 273 -10.75 -16.78 -13.53
N TRP A 274 -11.95 -16.58 -14.08
CA TRP A 274 -12.96 -15.72 -13.47
C TRP A 274 -13.37 -16.24 -12.10
N MET A 275 -13.61 -17.54 -11.96
CA MET A 275 -13.97 -18.14 -10.68
C MET A 275 -12.87 -17.95 -9.63
N ASP A 276 -11.59 -18.06 -10.00
CA ASP A 276 -10.49 -17.81 -9.07
C ASP A 276 -10.51 -16.37 -8.54
N SER A 277 -10.74 -15.41 -9.43
CA SER A 277 -10.96 -14.00 -9.08
C SER A 277 -12.18 -13.80 -8.16
N HIS A 278 -13.31 -14.46 -8.43
CA HIS A 278 -14.48 -14.39 -7.53
C HIS A 278 -14.22 -15.04 -6.17
N ARG A 279 -13.51 -16.18 -6.12
CA ARG A 279 -13.12 -16.84 -4.86
C ARG A 279 -12.24 -15.93 -4.02
N LEU A 280 -11.21 -15.34 -4.63
CA LEU A 280 -10.35 -14.39 -3.96
C LEU A 280 -11.14 -13.19 -3.44
N GLY A 281 -12.01 -12.59 -4.26
CA GLY A 281 -12.87 -11.48 -3.83
C GLY A 281 -13.74 -11.82 -2.63
N ARG A 282 -14.35 -13.01 -2.64
CA ARG A 282 -15.19 -13.53 -1.54
C ARG A 282 -14.38 -13.79 -0.28
N LEU A 283 -13.26 -14.50 -0.40
CA LEU A 283 -12.37 -14.83 0.72
C LEU A 283 -11.82 -13.55 1.34
N SER A 284 -11.34 -12.61 0.51
CA SER A 284 -10.86 -11.30 0.96
C SER A 284 -11.93 -10.52 1.73
N ALA A 285 -13.22 -10.65 1.39
CA ALA A 285 -14.27 -10.00 2.15
C ALA A 285 -14.40 -10.56 3.58
N PHE A 286 -14.40 -11.88 3.77
CA PHE A 286 -14.32 -12.48 5.11
C PHE A 286 -13.04 -12.10 5.85
N PHE A 287 -11.91 -12.13 5.15
CA PHE A 287 -10.61 -11.82 5.72
C PHE A 287 -10.49 -10.36 6.18
N ARG A 288 -11.22 -9.42 5.58
CA ARG A 288 -11.27 -8.02 6.02
C ARG A 288 -12.09 -7.81 7.30
N GLU A 289 -13.02 -8.70 7.62
CA GLU A 289 -13.80 -8.65 8.88
C GLU A 289 -12.99 -9.12 10.09
N GLY A 290 -11.95 -9.95 9.85
CA GLY A 290 -11.08 -10.50 10.88
C GLY A 290 -9.69 -9.88 10.89
N GLU A 291 -8.96 -10.11 11.98
CA GLU A 291 -7.53 -9.80 12.04
C GLU A 291 -6.70 -10.93 11.39
N PRO A 292 -5.59 -10.60 10.72
CA PRO A 292 -4.73 -11.60 10.10
C PRO A 292 -4.08 -12.49 11.16
N TYR A 293 -3.90 -13.77 10.81
CA TYR A 293 -3.13 -14.72 11.62
C TYR A 293 -1.67 -14.27 11.79
N ALA A 294 -1.09 -13.73 10.72
CA ALA A 294 0.24 -13.15 10.73
C ALA A 294 0.36 -12.04 9.69
N GLN A 295 1.26 -11.09 9.95
CA GLN A 295 1.61 -10.03 9.02
C GLN A 295 3.14 -10.03 8.83
N PRO A 296 3.69 -10.90 7.96
CA PRO A 296 5.15 -11.04 7.79
C PRO A 296 5.84 -9.74 7.38
N SER A 297 5.13 -8.90 6.64
CA SER A 297 5.48 -7.52 6.34
C SER A 297 4.19 -6.71 6.22
N TYR A 298 4.30 -5.38 6.21
CA TYR A 298 3.14 -4.50 6.01
C TYR A 298 2.43 -4.72 4.67
N ALA A 299 3.07 -5.42 3.73
CA ALA A 299 2.52 -5.75 2.41
C ALA A 299 1.67 -7.03 2.38
N PHE A 300 1.76 -7.91 3.38
CA PHE A 300 1.10 -9.22 3.36
C PHE A 300 0.31 -9.48 4.63
N ASN A 301 -0.96 -9.84 4.46
CA ASN A 301 -1.82 -10.34 5.52
C ASN A 301 -2.03 -11.84 5.29
N VAL A 302 -1.65 -12.66 6.27
CA VAL A 302 -1.78 -14.11 6.21
C VAL A 302 -2.99 -14.53 7.03
N TYR A 303 -3.86 -15.33 6.43
CA TYR A 303 -5.03 -15.90 7.07
C TYR A 303 -4.91 -17.42 7.13
N LYS A 304 -5.22 -18.01 8.28
CA LYS A 304 -5.14 -19.47 8.48
C LYS A 304 -6.52 -20.08 8.37
N VAL A 305 -6.71 -20.97 7.41
CA VAL A 305 -7.91 -21.79 7.26
C VAL A 305 -7.60 -23.19 7.78
N GLU A 306 -8.10 -23.50 8.97
CA GLU A 306 -7.65 -24.65 9.76
C GLU A 306 -8.08 -26.01 9.22
N ASN A 307 -9.31 -26.11 8.68
CA ASN A 307 -9.89 -27.39 8.27
C ASN A 307 -10.93 -27.21 7.15
N ALA A 308 -11.37 -28.34 6.58
CA ALA A 308 -12.30 -28.37 5.46
C ALA A 308 -13.66 -27.73 5.80
N SER A 309 -14.15 -27.87 7.04
CA SER A 309 -15.41 -27.26 7.48
C SER A 309 -15.32 -25.73 7.53
N HIS A 310 -14.19 -25.19 7.99
CA HIS A 310 -13.91 -23.75 7.96
C HIS A 310 -13.85 -23.26 6.51
N LEU A 311 -13.09 -23.92 5.64
CA LEU A 311 -13.02 -23.55 4.23
C LEU A 311 -14.40 -23.62 3.54
N ASN A 312 -15.17 -24.68 3.80
CA ASN A 312 -16.50 -24.85 3.25
C ASN A 312 -17.45 -23.73 3.70
N ARG A 313 -17.32 -23.22 4.93
CA ARG A 313 -18.07 -22.03 5.38
C ARG A 313 -17.66 -20.79 4.55
N LEU A 314 -16.36 -20.57 4.36
CA LEU A 314 -15.81 -19.45 3.62
C LEU A 314 -16.05 -19.49 2.11
N LEU A 315 -16.35 -20.65 1.53
CA LEU A 315 -16.67 -20.80 0.11
C LEU A 315 -18.16 -21.02 -0.16
N HIS A 316 -18.89 -21.66 0.76
CA HIS A 316 -20.25 -22.13 0.49
C HIS A 316 -21.25 -21.78 1.59
N GLY A 317 -20.82 -21.30 2.75
CA GLY A 317 -21.71 -20.73 3.78
C GLY A 317 -22.31 -19.38 3.36
N PRO A 318 -23.14 -18.73 4.19
CA PRO A 318 -23.72 -17.41 3.91
C PRO A 318 -22.68 -16.39 3.41
N PRO A 319 -23.06 -15.38 2.60
CA PRO A 319 -22.13 -14.35 2.17
C PRO A 319 -21.58 -13.54 3.36
N PRO A 320 -20.39 -12.94 3.22
CA PRO A 320 -19.88 -11.95 4.19
C PRO A 320 -20.80 -10.73 4.22
N ALA A 321 -20.76 -9.96 5.31
CA ALA A 321 -21.66 -8.85 5.56
C ALA A 321 -21.41 -7.65 4.61
#